data_AF-A0AAN2QU88-F1
#
_entry.id   AF-A0AAN2QU88-F1
#
_cell.length_a   1.000
_cell.length_b   1.000
_cell.length_c   1.000
_cell.angle_alpha   90.00
_cell.angle_beta   90.00
_cell.angle_gamma   90.00
#
_symmetry.space_group_name_H-M   'P 1'
#
loop_
_entity.id
_entity.type
_entity.pdbx_description
1 polymer ?
#
loop_
_entity_poly.entity_id
_entity_poly.type
_entity_poly.pdbx_seq_one_letter_code
_entity_poly.pdbx_strand_id
1 'polypeptide(L)'
;MLDNNDSKNTMHNWRSRLAKMDAIQISGIGLVAYILMAILLVVAIQTHTLPNTMIGAILVLVLMGHIFYYLGAHLPIFKSYLGGGSVFTILATAILVTTGIMPQSVVHTASGFINGMDFLGLYIVSLIGSSIFKMNRKMLLSAAIRFLPVAFISMAITFFGVGLMGMLIGEGFAHAVLYISLPIMAGGVGAGIVPLSGIYAHAFGRPAAAILSQLFPAVIFGNLLAIISAGLVSKIFMTSKYNGHGELLHSKNSSEKVAKELKPDYIQMGVGLVISVSFFVFGTMLSALFPNINAYAFIILTIVLIKALGLLPVYYEESVIMFGQLVVKNMTHALLAGVGLSLLNIKLLLSALSWQFVVLCVTSIIIISLASAFLGKMFGLYPVESVITAGLANNSMGGTGNVAVLAASNRMHLIAFAQMGNRIGGALVLVIAGILVSFMR
;
A
#
# COMPACT_ATOMS: atom_id res chain seq x y z
N MET A 1 37.95 51.90 15.13
CA MET A 1 36.55 51.68 14.70
C MET A 1 36.48 51.14 13.26
N LEU A 2 37.20 50.05 12.94
CA LEU A 2 37.20 49.48 11.57
C LEU A 2 36.93 47.97 11.49
N ASP A 3 36.64 47.31 12.61
CA ASP A 3 36.45 45.84 12.64
C ASP A 3 34.97 45.38 12.65
N ASN A 4 34.03 46.32 12.57
CA ASN A 4 32.60 46.02 12.78
C ASN A 4 31.74 46.06 11.50
N ASN A 5 32.33 46.37 10.35
CA ASN A 5 31.63 46.44 9.06
C ASN A 5 31.79 45.15 8.23
N ASP A 6 32.95 44.48 8.27
CA ASP A 6 33.15 43.22 7.53
C ASP A 6 32.42 42.02 8.17
N SER A 7 32.28 41.99 9.50
CA SER A 7 31.51 40.95 10.20
C SER A 7 30.00 41.03 9.90
N LYS A 8 29.45 42.24 9.75
CA LYS A 8 28.04 42.47 9.38
C LYS A 8 27.78 42.12 7.92
N ASN A 9 28.69 42.46 7.01
CA ASN A 9 28.55 42.15 5.58
C ASN A 9 28.65 40.64 5.31
N THR A 10 29.55 39.93 6.01
CA THR A 10 29.65 38.47 5.94
C THR A 10 28.44 37.78 6.56
N MET A 11 27.96 38.16 7.75
CA MET A 11 26.73 37.60 8.34
C MET A 11 25.49 37.78 7.45
N HIS A 12 25.35 38.93 6.77
CA HIS A 12 24.24 39.18 5.86
C HIS A 12 24.31 38.27 4.61
N ASN A 13 25.51 38.02 4.11
CA ASN A 13 25.75 37.14 2.96
C ASN A 13 25.56 35.64 3.29
N TRP A 14 25.86 35.23 4.53
CA TRP A 14 25.59 33.87 5.02
C TRP A 14 24.10 33.61 5.24
N ARG A 15 23.37 34.54 5.88
CA ARG A 15 21.91 34.42 6.08
C ARG A 15 21.15 34.40 4.76
N SER A 16 21.57 35.19 3.76
CA SER A 16 20.94 35.19 2.44
C SER A 16 21.22 33.90 1.65
N ARG A 17 22.41 33.30 1.79
CA ARG A 17 22.73 31.97 1.24
C ARG A 17 21.92 30.86 1.90
N LEU A 18 21.78 30.88 3.23
CA LEU A 18 20.94 29.93 3.96
C LEU A 18 19.46 30.05 3.55
N ALA A 19 18.95 31.27 3.42
CA ALA A 19 17.58 31.51 2.95
C ALA A 19 17.35 30.99 1.51
N LYS A 20 18.35 31.09 0.63
CA LYS A 20 18.30 30.50 -0.72
C LYS A 20 18.32 28.96 -0.70
N MET A 21 19.06 28.35 0.22
CA MET A 21 19.08 26.90 0.40
C MET A 21 17.77 26.38 1.01
N ASP A 22 17.19 27.10 1.97
CA ASP A 22 15.91 26.76 2.60
C ASP A 22 14.69 27.00 1.68
N ALA A 23 14.87 27.67 0.54
CA ALA A 23 13.88 27.71 -0.52
C ALA A 23 13.64 26.32 -1.13
N ILE A 24 14.62 25.42 -1.07
CA ILE A 24 14.42 24.00 -1.40
C ILE A 24 13.80 23.32 -0.18
N GLN A 25 12.56 22.88 -0.32
CA GLN A 25 11.83 22.20 0.75
C GLN A 25 11.66 20.71 0.43
N ILE A 26 11.97 19.87 1.42
CA ILE A 26 11.71 18.44 1.41
C ILE A 26 10.54 18.19 2.35
N SER A 27 9.34 17.98 1.79
CA SER A 27 8.11 17.73 2.55
C SER A 27 7.83 18.79 3.64
N GLY A 28 8.00 20.07 3.30
CA GLY A 28 7.75 21.21 4.19
C GLY A 28 8.92 21.58 5.11
N ILE A 29 10.03 20.84 5.07
CA ILE A 29 11.24 21.13 5.84
C ILE A 29 12.26 21.81 4.92
N GLY A 30 12.79 22.96 5.33
CA GLY A 30 13.89 23.64 4.61
C GLY A 30 15.15 22.78 4.55
N LEU A 31 15.87 22.83 3.43
CA LEU A 31 17.01 21.94 3.16
C LEU A 31 18.07 21.97 4.26
N VAL A 32 18.36 23.12 4.86
CA VAL A 32 19.39 23.24 5.91
C VAL A 32 18.97 22.45 7.15
N ALA A 33 17.74 22.69 7.63
CA ALA A 33 17.19 21.97 8.77
C ALA A 33 17.12 20.45 8.48
N TYR A 34 16.76 20.09 7.26
CA TYR A 34 16.70 18.70 6.83
C TYR A 34 18.06 18.02 6.88
N ILE A 35 19.12 18.66 6.37
CA ILE A 35 20.50 18.15 6.42
C ILE A 35 20.96 17.96 7.87
N LEU A 36 20.67 18.91 8.77
CA LEU A 36 21.02 18.78 10.18
C LEU A 36 20.35 17.57 10.83
N MET A 37 19.05 17.36 10.57
CA MET A 37 18.33 16.17 11.05
C MET A 37 18.87 14.87 10.45
N ALA A 38 19.27 14.88 9.18
CA ALA A 38 19.89 13.72 8.54
C ALA A 38 21.26 13.40 9.14
N ILE A 39 22.09 14.40 9.42
CA ILE A 39 23.38 14.21 10.10
C ILE A 39 23.16 13.64 11.50
N LEU A 40 22.20 14.18 12.26
CA LEU A 40 21.84 13.65 13.57
C LEU A 40 21.44 12.17 13.49
N LEU A 41 20.61 11.80 12.50
CA LEU A 41 20.21 10.41 12.28
C LEU A 41 21.43 9.52 11.97
N VAL A 42 22.32 9.95 11.09
CA VAL A 42 23.53 9.18 10.73
C VAL A 42 24.43 8.99 11.96
N VAL A 43 24.65 10.04 12.75
CA VAL A 43 25.45 9.97 13.98
C VAL A 43 24.80 9.02 14.99
N ALA A 44 23.47 9.08 15.18
CA ALA A 44 22.75 8.18 16.08
C ALA A 44 22.85 6.70 15.64
N ILE A 45 22.82 6.45 14.32
CA ILE A 45 22.99 5.11 13.75
C ILE A 45 24.42 4.61 13.97
N GLN A 46 25.44 5.43 13.68
CA GLN A 46 26.86 5.06 13.81
C GLN A 46 27.29 4.85 15.26
N THR A 47 26.75 5.64 16.19
CA THR A 47 27.02 5.51 17.63
C THR A 47 26.17 4.44 18.31
N HIS A 48 25.28 3.76 17.57
CA HIS A 48 24.31 2.80 18.10
C HIS A 48 23.41 3.37 19.21
N THR A 49 23.19 4.69 19.21
CA THR A 49 22.34 5.40 20.19
C THR A 49 20.92 5.62 19.70
N LEU A 50 20.60 5.25 18.47
CA LEU A 50 19.23 5.31 17.94
C LEU A 50 18.30 4.45 18.82
N PRO A 51 17.25 5.03 19.44
CA PRO A 51 16.39 4.29 20.35
C PRO A 51 15.49 3.32 19.58
N ASN A 52 15.44 2.06 20.01
CA ASN A 52 14.51 1.05 19.50
C ASN A 52 13.09 1.27 20.06
N THR A 53 12.50 2.41 19.73
CA THR A 53 11.18 2.85 20.16
C THR A 53 10.45 3.54 19.02
N MET A 54 9.18 3.90 19.22
CA MET A 54 8.42 4.69 18.26
C MET A 54 9.15 5.98 17.85
N ILE A 55 9.85 6.64 18.77
CA ILE A 55 10.56 7.90 18.49
C ILE A 55 11.68 7.68 17.47
N GLY A 56 12.52 6.65 17.69
CA GLY A 56 13.61 6.32 16.78
C GLY A 56 13.10 5.84 15.42
N ALA A 57 12.05 5.01 15.42
CA ALA A 57 11.43 4.52 14.20
C ALA A 57 10.84 5.67 13.36
N ILE A 58 10.07 6.59 13.97
CA ILE A 58 9.50 7.74 13.27
C ILE A 58 10.61 8.60 12.65
N LEU A 59 11.68 8.89 13.40
CA LEU A 59 12.78 9.70 12.88
C LEU A 59 13.43 9.06 11.65
N VAL A 60 13.77 7.77 11.72
CA VAL A 60 14.33 7.00 10.60
C VAL A 60 13.38 7.04 9.40
N LEU A 61 12.14 6.64 9.60
CA LEU A 61 11.18 6.42 8.53
C LEU A 61 10.75 7.71 7.87
N VAL A 62 10.47 8.76 8.64
CA VAL A 62 10.06 10.07 8.11
C VAL A 62 11.20 10.70 7.32
N LEU A 63 12.42 10.75 7.88
CA LEU A 63 13.55 11.32 7.16
C LEU A 63 13.82 10.50 5.90
N MET A 64 14.08 9.19 5.99
CA MET A 64 14.35 8.37 4.81
C MET A 64 13.22 8.43 3.77
N GLY A 65 11.97 8.36 4.21
CA GLY A 65 10.80 8.47 3.35
C GLY A 65 10.78 9.79 2.60
N HIS A 66 10.99 10.92 3.29
CA HIS A 66 10.98 12.25 2.69
C HIS A 66 12.07 12.43 1.63
N ILE A 67 13.31 12.06 1.92
CA ILE A 67 14.41 12.24 0.95
C ILE A 67 14.23 11.34 -0.26
N PHE A 68 13.91 10.05 -0.07
CA PHE A 68 13.76 9.15 -1.21
C PHE A 68 12.52 9.47 -2.03
N TYR A 69 11.42 9.87 -1.40
CA TYR A 69 10.26 10.31 -2.14
C TYR A 69 10.57 11.55 -2.98
N TYR A 70 11.25 12.54 -2.38
CA TYR A 70 11.70 13.74 -3.08
C TYR A 70 12.60 13.39 -4.27
N LEU A 71 13.61 12.54 -4.07
CA LEU A 71 14.52 12.11 -5.14
C LEU A 71 13.76 11.40 -6.27
N GLY A 72 12.91 10.42 -5.94
CA GLY A 72 12.13 9.70 -6.96
C GLY A 72 11.13 10.58 -7.72
N ALA A 73 10.61 11.64 -7.10
CA ALA A 73 9.75 12.61 -7.75
C ALA A 73 10.49 13.55 -8.71
N HIS A 74 11.81 13.71 -8.55
CA HIS A 74 12.65 14.56 -9.39
C HIS A 74 13.50 13.80 -10.41
N LEU A 75 13.78 12.51 -10.20
CA LEU A 75 14.54 11.67 -11.13
C LEU A 75 13.72 11.37 -12.40
N PRO A 76 14.22 11.70 -13.62
CA PRO A 76 13.45 11.61 -14.86
C PRO A 76 12.85 10.22 -15.12
N ILE A 77 13.60 9.14 -14.90
CA ILE A 77 13.14 7.77 -15.14
C ILE A 77 12.03 7.38 -14.16
N PHE A 78 12.22 7.67 -12.86
CA PHE A 78 11.24 7.31 -11.84
C PHE A 78 9.97 8.14 -11.96
N LYS A 79 10.13 9.46 -12.06
CA LYS A 79 9.03 10.40 -12.34
C LYS A 79 8.29 10.01 -13.63
N SER A 80 9.02 9.48 -14.62
CA SER A 80 8.44 9.28 -15.95
C SER A 80 7.88 7.92 -16.27
N TYR A 81 8.41 6.86 -15.66
CA TYR A 81 8.12 5.49 -16.08
C TYR A 81 7.91 4.51 -14.93
N LEU A 82 8.35 4.83 -13.70
CA LEU A 82 8.35 3.82 -12.63
C LEU A 82 7.44 4.15 -11.44
N GLY A 83 6.57 5.16 -11.51
CA GLY A 83 5.64 5.51 -10.42
C GLY A 83 6.22 6.51 -9.39
N GLY A 84 7.26 7.24 -9.76
CA GLY A 84 7.74 8.44 -9.06
C GLY A 84 8.35 8.19 -7.69
N GLY A 85 8.10 9.12 -6.78
CA GLY A 85 8.62 9.10 -5.40
C GLY A 85 8.24 7.83 -4.65
N SER A 86 7.03 7.32 -4.84
CA SER A 86 6.53 6.15 -4.10
C SER A 86 7.37 4.90 -4.36
N VAL A 87 7.59 4.58 -5.63
CA VAL A 87 8.33 3.37 -6.04
C VAL A 87 9.82 3.50 -5.75
N PHE A 88 10.38 4.69 -5.98
CA PHE A 88 11.78 4.95 -5.62
C PHE A 88 12.01 4.77 -4.11
N THR A 89 11.11 5.27 -3.26
CA THR A 89 11.23 5.14 -1.80
C THR A 89 11.28 3.67 -1.37
N ILE A 90 10.36 2.87 -1.88
CA ILE A 90 10.28 1.43 -1.60
C ILE A 90 11.55 0.71 -2.07
N LEU A 91 11.97 0.94 -3.32
CA LEU A 91 13.13 0.26 -3.90
C LEU A 91 14.45 0.70 -3.26
N ALA A 92 14.65 2.00 -3.06
CA ALA A 92 15.88 2.53 -2.48
C ALA A 92 16.09 1.98 -1.06
N THR A 93 15.03 1.98 -0.24
CA THR A 93 15.13 1.42 1.12
C THR A 93 15.37 -0.09 1.13
N ALA A 94 14.72 -0.85 0.24
CA ALA A 94 14.97 -2.29 0.10
C ALA A 94 16.41 -2.60 -0.37
N ILE A 95 16.96 -1.78 -1.28
CA ILE A 95 18.34 -1.90 -1.76
C ILE A 95 19.31 -1.63 -0.61
N LEU A 96 19.10 -0.59 0.20
CA LEU A 96 19.96 -0.26 1.35
C LEU A 96 20.06 -1.40 2.37
N VAL A 97 18.96 -2.11 2.59
CA VAL A 97 18.95 -3.31 3.46
C VAL A 97 19.70 -4.46 2.79
N THR A 98 19.48 -4.65 1.49
CA THR A 98 20.06 -5.77 0.72
C THR A 98 21.58 -5.67 0.59
N THR A 99 22.10 -4.46 0.36
CA THR A 99 23.54 -4.17 0.25
C THR A 99 24.24 -4.15 1.61
N GLY A 100 23.50 -4.21 2.73
CA GLY A 100 24.06 -4.17 4.08
C GLY A 100 24.49 -2.78 4.54
N ILE A 101 24.18 -1.72 3.79
CA ILE A 101 24.45 -0.33 4.20
C ILE A 101 23.64 0.03 5.43
N MET A 102 22.39 -0.46 5.52
CA MET A 102 21.52 -0.22 6.67
C MET A 102 21.83 -1.21 7.82
N PRO A 103 22.20 -0.73 9.03
CA PRO A 103 22.40 -1.63 10.16
C PRO A 103 21.14 -2.38 10.55
N GLN A 104 21.30 -3.64 10.95
CA GLN A 104 20.15 -4.49 11.34
C GLN A 104 19.37 -3.93 12.53
N SER A 105 20.00 -3.16 13.42
CA SER A 105 19.31 -2.45 14.51
C SER A 105 18.27 -1.44 13.99
N VAL A 106 18.57 -0.76 12.88
CA VAL A 106 17.65 0.20 12.24
C VAL A 106 16.50 -0.55 11.57
N VAL A 107 16.81 -1.66 10.88
CA VAL A 107 15.78 -2.52 10.25
C VAL A 107 14.85 -3.10 11.32
N HIS A 108 15.40 -3.58 12.44
CA HIS A 108 14.63 -4.07 13.57
C HIS A 108 13.72 -2.99 14.16
N THR A 109 14.26 -1.78 14.37
CA THR A 109 13.49 -0.64 14.88
C THR A 109 12.34 -0.25 13.93
N ALA A 110 12.63 -0.15 12.64
CA ALA A 110 11.64 0.15 11.60
C ALA A 110 10.56 -0.93 11.50
N SER A 111 10.96 -2.21 11.43
CA SER A 111 10.04 -3.35 11.34
C SER A 111 9.20 -3.48 12.61
N GLY A 112 9.80 -3.28 13.79
CA GLY A 112 9.11 -3.29 15.08
C GLY A 112 8.01 -2.23 15.15
N PHE A 113 8.21 -1.05 14.57
CA PHE A 113 7.17 -0.03 14.51
C PHE A 113 6.09 -0.30 13.45
N ILE A 114 6.48 -0.67 12.24
CA ILE A 114 5.53 -0.92 11.15
C ILE A 114 4.65 -2.14 11.44
N ASN A 115 5.27 -3.24 11.83
CA ASN A 115 4.61 -4.54 11.98
C ASN A 115 4.34 -4.91 13.44
N GLY A 116 5.29 -4.65 14.35
CA GLY A 116 5.17 -5.06 15.76
C GLY A 116 4.18 -4.21 16.56
N MET A 117 4.28 -2.88 16.45
CA MET A 117 3.34 -1.93 17.07
C MET A 117 2.11 -1.62 16.19
N ASP A 118 2.00 -2.30 15.05
CA ASP A 118 0.89 -2.18 14.09
C ASP A 118 0.61 -0.74 13.61
N PHE A 119 1.66 0.05 13.36
CA PHE A 119 1.51 1.35 12.72
C PHE A 119 0.85 1.23 11.34
N LEU A 120 1.13 0.13 10.62
CA LEU A 120 0.45 -0.18 9.37
C LEU A 120 -1.07 -0.26 9.56
N GLY A 121 -1.54 -0.93 10.61
CA GLY A 121 -2.96 -1.04 10.90
C GLY A 121 -3.61 0.27 11.27
N LEU A 122 -2.94 1.08 12.09
CA LEU A 122 -3.37 2.45 12.36
C LEU A 122 -3.51 3.25 11.07
N TYR A 123 -2.52 3.17 10.18
CA TYR A 123 -2.56 3.86 8.89
C TYR A 123 -3.74 3.40 8.03
N ILE A 124 -3.93 2.09 7.89
CA ILE A 124 -4.99 1.50 7.07
C ILE A 124 -6.37 1.88 7.62
N VAL A 125 -6.63 1.74 8.93
CA VAL A 125 -7.96 2.04 9.49
C VAL A 125 -8.30 3.54 9.39
N SER A 126 -7.32 4.40 9.62
CA SER A 126 -7.49 5.85 9.48
C SER A 126 -7.87 6.24 8.06
N LEU A 127 -7.20 5.61 7.09
CA LEU A 127 -7.41 5.88 5.68
C LEU A 127 -8.70 5.23 5.12
N ILE A 128 -9.09 4.03 5.58
CA ILE A 128 -10.39 3.41 5.27
C ILE A 128 -11.52 4.29 5.80
N GLY A 129 -11.47 4.67 7.08
CA GLY A 129 -12.48 5.54 7.67
C GLY A 129 -12.62 6.85 6.91
N SER A 130 -11.50 7.55 6.68
CA SER A 130 -11.51 8.83 5.96
C SER A 130 -12.04 8.71 4.54
N SER A 131 -11.65 7.68 3.79
CA SER A 131 -12.13 7.49 2.41
C SER A 131 -13.62 7.14 2.35
N ILE A 132 -14.13 6.26 3.21
CA ILE A 132 -15.56 5.85 3.18
C ILE A 132 -16.47 6.97 3.68
N PHE A 133 -16.15 7.59 4.83
CA PHE A 133 -17.00 8.63 5.40
C PHE A 133 -17.06 9.88 4.52
N LYS A 134 -16.01 10.14 3.71
CA LYS A 134 -15.98 11.24 2.73
C LYS A 134 -16.94 11.03 1.55
N MET A 135 -17.38 9.80 1.27
CA MET A 135 -18.31 9.50 0.18
C MET A 135 -19.77 9.67 0.60
N ASN A 136 -20.65 9.97 -0.35
CA ASN A 136 -22.10 9.91 -0.11
C ASN A 136 -22.60 8.46 -0.14
N ARG A 137 -23.65 8.19 0.64
CA ARG A 137 -24.17 6.82 0.89
C ARG A 137 -24.57 6.09 -0.39
N LYS A 138 -25.27 6.80 -1.30
CA LYS A 138 -25.72 6.23 -2.58
C LYS A 138 -24.55 5.85 -3.47
N MET A 139 -23.53 6.71 -3.54
CA MET A 139 -22.31 6.46 -4.30
C MET A 139 -21.54 5.27 -3.73
N LEU A 140 -21.41 5.18 -2.41
CA LEU A 140 -20.73 4.06 -1.74
C LEU A 140 -21.36 2.71 -2.09
N LEU A 141 -22.67 2.57 -1.90
CA LEU A 141 -23.39 1.32 -2.18
C LEU A 141 -23.34 0.97 -3.67
N SER A 142 -23.58 1.94 -4.55
CA SER A 142 -23.53 1.72 -5.99
C SER A 142 -22.13 1.30 -6.46
N ALA A 143 -21.08 1.92 -5.91
CA ALA A 143 -19.70 1.59 -6.23
C ALA A 143 -19.34 0.18 -5.75
N ALA A 144 -19.67 -0.17 -4.50
CA ALA A 144 -19.34 -1.48 -3.93
C ALA A 144 -19.99 -2.64 -4.70
N ILE A 145 -21.27 -2.52 -5.06
CA ILE A 145 -22.01 -3.55 -5.80
C ILE A 145 -21.42 -3.79 -7.19
N ARG A 146 -20.90 -2.75 -7.84
CA ARG A 146 -20.25 -2.86 -9.16
C ARG A 146 -18.80 -3.30 -9.06
N PHE A 147 -18.09 -2.89 -8.01
CA PHE A 147 -16.68 -3.16 -7.80
C PHE A 147 -16.40 -4.61 -7.43
N LEU A 148 -17.16 -5.20 -6.51
CA LEU A 148 -16.91 -6.56 -6.01
C LEU A 148 -16.94 -7.64 -7.13
N PRO A 149 -17.94 -7.66 -8.04
CA PRO A 149 -17.92 -8.57 -9.18
C PRO A 149 -16.69 -8.38 -10.06
N VAL A 150 -16.30 -7.14 -10.35
CA VAL A 150 -15.10 -6.85 -11.16
C VAL A 150 -13.85 -7.40 -10.49
N ALA A 151 -13.71 -7.20 -9.19
CA ALA A 151 -12.59 -7.69 -8.37
C ALA A 151 -12.49 -9.21 -8.36
N PHE A 152 -13.58 -9.93 -8.12
CA PHE A 152 -13.52 -11.40 -7.97
C PHE A 152 -13.48 -12.13 -9.31
N ILE A 153 -14.17 -11.61 -10.33
CA ILE A 153 -14.12 -12.19 -11.68
C ILE A 153 -12.75 -11.94 -12.31
N SER A 154 -12.11 -10.78 -12.12
CA SER A 154 -10.75 -10.54 -12.60
C SER A 154 -9.74 -11.50 -11.97
N MET A 155 -9.85 -11.77 -10.66
CA MET A 155 -9.04 -12.76 -9.96
C MET A 155 -9.28 -14.18 -10.51
N ALA A 156 -10.53 -14.57 -10.73
CA ALA A 156 -10.85 -15.87 -11.32
C ALA A 156 -10.29 -16.03 -12.74
N ILE A 157 -10.40 -15.01 -13.59
CA ILE A 157 -9.80 -15.02 -14.94
C ILE A 157 -8.26 -15.15 -14.84
N THR A 158 -7.65 -14.45 -13.88
CA THR A 158 -6.20 -14.49 -13.65
C THR A 158 -5.74 -15.86 -13.17
N PHE A 159 -6.51 -16.50 -12.29
CA PHE A 159 -6.28 -17.87 -11.85
C PHE A 159 -6.15 -18.84 -13.03
N PHE A 160 -7.15 -18.85 -13.92
CA PHE A 160 -7.12 -19.73 -15.09
C PHE A 160 -6.03 -19.32 -16.09
N GLY A 161 -5.86 -18.01 -16.31
CA GLY A 161 -4.87 -17.49 -17.25
C GLY A 161 -3.43 -17.83 -16.89
N VAL A 162 -3.06 -17.70 -15.61
CA VAL A 162 -1.74 -18.08 -15.11
C VAL A 162 -1.55 -19.60 -15.16
N GLY A 163 -2.58 -20.38 -14.80
CA GLY A 163 -2.53 -21.84 -14.90
C GLY A 163 -2.33 -22.33 -16.34
N LEU A 164 -3.06 -21.76 -17.30
CA LEU A 164 -2.90 -22.08 -18.73
C LEU A 164 -1.50 -21.71 -19.22
N MET A 165 -0.98 -20.54 -18.82
CA MET A 165 0.39 -20.17 -19.17
C MET A 165 1.42 -21.15 -18.57
N GLY A 166 1.19 -21.63 -17.36
CA GLY A 166 1.99 -22.68 -16.73
C GLY A 166 2.05 -23.96 -17.55
N MET A 167 0.92 -24.38 -18.14
CA MET A 167 0.89 -25.53 -19.06
C MET A 167 1.70 -25.25 -20.34
N LEU A 168 1.57 -24.05 -20.91
CA LEU A 168 2.26 -23.68 -22.15
C LEU A 168 3.78 -23.65 -22.01
N ILE A 169 4.30 -23.23 -20.86
CA ILE A 169 5.75 -23.12 -20.61
C ILE A 169 6.36 -24.34 -19.93
N GLY A 170 5.58 -25.39 -19.68
CA GLY A 170 6.06 -26.66 -19.12
C GLY A 170 6.16 -26.74 -17.59
N GLU A 171 5.68 -25.74 -16.84
CA GLU A 171 5.58 -25.78 -15.36
C GLU A 171 4.34 -26.56 -14.88
N GLY A 172 3.31 -26.64 -15.72
CA GLY A 172 2.03 -27.27 -15.41
C GLY A 172 1.03 -26.34 -14.72
N PHE A 173 -0.26 -26.63 -14.90
CA PHE A 173 -1.36 -25.80 -14.42
C PHE A 173 -1.34 -25.66 -12.89
N ALA A 174 -1.25 -26.79 -12.18
CA ALA A 174 -1.36 -26.82 -10.74
C ALA A 174 -0.19 -26.10 -10.06
N HIS A 175 1.04 -26.25 -10.57
CA HIS A 175 2.20 -25.56 -10.02
C HIS A 175 2.05 -24.04 -10.17
N ALA A 176 1.74 -23.57 -11.39
CA ALA A 176 1.55 -22.14 -11.65
C ALA A 176 0.41 -21.53 -10.81
N VAL A 177 -0.66 -22.28 -10.59
CA VAL A 177 -1.78 -21.83 -9.75
C VAL A 177 -1.39 -21.78 -8.27
N LEU A 178 -0.89 -22.88 -7.71
CA LEU A 178 -0.65 -23.02 -6.27
C LEU A 178 0.51 -22.16 -5.77
N TYR A 179 1.55 -22.00 -6.59
CA TYR A 179 2.78 -21.33 -6.17
C TYR A 179 2.92 -19.90 -6.72
N ILE A 180 2.17 -19.52 -7.76
CA ILE A 180 2.20 -18.16 -8.33
C ILE A 180 0.86 -17.45 -8.18
N SER A 181 -0.19 -17.93 -8.85
CA SER A 181 -1.44 -17.17 -8.94
C SER A 181 -2.13 -16.97 -7.59
N LEU A 182 -2.39 -18.05 -6.85
CA LEU A 182 -3.07 -17.97 -5.56
C LEU A 182 -2.24 -17.17 -4.54
N PRO A 183 -0.92 -17.40 -4.37
CA PRO A 183 -0.10 -16.60 -3.45
C PRO A 183 -0.16 -15.10 -3.72
N ILE A 184 -0.01 -14.66 -4.97
CA ILE A 184 -0.04 -13.23 -5.31
C ILE A 184 -1.42 -12.62 -4.97
N MET A 185 -2.49 -13.39 -5.14
CA MET A 185 -3.87 -12.95 -4.88
C MET A 185 -4.38 -13.22 -3.45
N ALA A 186 -3.60 -13.87 -2.58
CA ALA A 186 -4.05 -14.35 -1.26
C ALA A 186 -4.25 -13.25 -0.21
N GLY A 187 -4.02 -11.98 -0.54
CA GLY A 187 -4.19 -10.87 0.40
C GLY A 187 -2.98 -10.59 1.30
N GLY A 188 -1.78 -10.89 0.78
CA GLY A 188 -0.49 -10.56 1.40
C GLY A 188 0.10 -11.67 2.28
N VAL A 189 1.01 -11.30 3.18
CA VAL A 189 1.75 -12.28 3.99
C VAL A 189 0.93 -12.83 5.15
N GLY A 190 0.65 -12.01 6.16
CA GLY A 190 0.03 -12.48 7.40
C GLY A 190 -1.39 -13.04 7.23
N ALA A 191 -2.19 -12.45 6.35
CA ALA A 191 -3.56 -12.87 6.09
C ALA A 191 -3.71 -13.81 4.88
N GLY A 192 -2.64 -14.02 4.11
CA GLY A 192 -2.67 -14.74 2.84
C GLY A 192 -1.73 -15.93 2.84
N ILE A 193 -0.47 -15.74 2.47
CA ILE A 193 0.44 -16.88 2.30
C ILE A 193 0.76 -17.63 3.60
N VAL A 194 0.65 -17.00 4.78
CA VAL A 194 0.79 -17.69 6.07
C VAL A 194 -0.31 -18.75 6.27
N PRO A 195 -1.62 -18.40 6.28
CA PRO A 195 -2.67 -19.42 6.35
C PRO A 195 -2.68 -20.36 5.13
N LEU A 196 -2.38 -19.85 3.93
CA LEU A 196 -2.27 -20.68 2.72
C LEU A 196 -1.19 -21.78 2.86
N SER A 197 -0.05 -21.45 3.45
CA SER A 197 1.00 -22.43 3.72
C SER A 197 0.56 -23.53 4.70
N GLY A 198 -0.30 -23.19 5.66
CA GLY A 198 -0.91 -24.16 6.58
C GLY A 198 -1.87 -25.11 5.87
N ILE A 199 -2.70 -24.59 4.95
CA ILE A 199 -3.61 -25.39 4.12
C ILE A 199 -2.81 -26.39 3.29
N TYR A 200 -1.75 -25.95 2.63
CA TYR A 200 -0.89 -26.81 1.82
C TYR A 200 -0.08 -27.80 2.66
N ALA A 201 0.38 -27.39 3.85
CA ALA A 201 1.13 -28.25 4.77
C ALA A 201 0.29 -29.46 5.21
N HIS A 202 -0.95 -29.19 5.62
CA HIS A 202 -1.89 -30.22 6.03
C HIS A 202 -2.22 -31.19 4.89
N ALA A 203 -2.22 -30.70 3.65
CA ALA A 203 -2.53 -31.53 2.51
C ALA A 203 -1.36 -32.35 1.98
N PHE A 204 -0.17 -31.76 1.89
CA PHE A 204 1.01 -32.38 1.28
C PHE A 204 1.95 -33.04 2.31
N GLY A 205 1.62 -32.97 3.61
CA GLY A 205 2.43 -33.56 4.67
C GLY A 205 3.80 -32.91 4.85
N ARG A 206 3.95 -31.65 4.44
CA ARG A 206 5.22 -30.88 4.52
C ARG A 206 5.14 -29.78 5.59
N PRO A 207 6.26 -29.36 6.20
CA PRO A 207 6.26 -28.26 7.15
C PRO A 207 5.75 -26.96 6.53
N ALA A 208 4.83 -26.27 7.20
CA ALA A 208 4.25 -24.99 6.73
C ALA A 208 5.33 -23.93 6.47
N ALA A 209 6.39 -23.88 7.29
CA ALA A 209 7.51 -22.96 7.09
C ALA A 209 8.21 -23.17 5.74
N ALA A 210 8.41 -24.42 5.32
CA ALA A 210 9.05 -24.74 4.04
C ALA A 210 8.18 -24.32 2.85
N ILE A 211 6.87 -24.52 2.96
CA ILE A 211 5.91 -24.06 1.95
C ILE A 211 5.86 -22.54 1.91
N LEU A 212 5.79 -21.88 3.07
CA LEU A 212 5.76 -20.43 3.19
C LEU A 212 6.97 -19.79 2.49
N SER A 213 8.16 -20.36 2.64
CA SER A 213 9.37 -19.93 1.94
C SER A 213 9.27 -20.02 0.42
N GLN A 214 8.48 -20.96 -0.12
CA GLN A 214 8.23 -21.10 -1.56
C GLN A 214 7.17 -20.11 -2.08
N LEU A 215 6.18 -19.74 -1.27
CA LEU A 215 5.12 -18.79 -1.66
C LEU A 215 5.60 -17.32 -1.58
N PHE A 216 6.55 -17.04 -0.70
CA PHE A 216 7.03 -15.68 -0.42
C PHE A 216 7.55 -14.93 -1.66
N PRO A 217 8.40 -15.53 -2.52
CA PRO A 217 8.92 -14.84 -3.70
C PRO A 217 7.84 -14.36 -4.66
N ALA A 218 6.80 -15.17 -4.89
CA ALA A 218 5.68 -14.81 -5.75
C ALA A 218 4.99 -13.54 -5.26
N VAL A 219 4.69 -13.46 -3.96
CA VAL A 219 4.05 -12.28 -3.36
C VAL A 219 4.93 -11.03 -3.46
N ILE A 220 6.22 -11.13 -3.16
CA ILE A 220 7.14 -9.99 -3.23
C ILE A 220 7.25 -9.49 -4.69
N PHE A 221 7.47 -10.40 -5.64
CA PHE A 221 7.67 -10.02 -7.04
C PHE A 221 6.39 -9.52 -7.68
N GLY A 222 5.26 -10.19 -7.44
CA GLY A 222 3.93 -9.74 -7.87
C GLY A 222 3.60 -8.35 -7.33
N ASN A 223 3.89 -8.08 -6.06
CA ASN A 223 3.73 -6.76 -5.46
C ASN A 223 4.60 -5.69 -6.14
N LEU A 224 5.87 -5.99 -6.40
CA LEU A 224 6.76 -5.07 -7.11
C LEU A 224 6.22 -4.73 -8.52
N LEU A 225 5.81 -5.75 -9.28
CA LEU A 225 5.23 -5.55 -10.59
C LEU A 225 3.92 -4.76 -10.52
N ALA A 226 3.05 -5.06 -9.56
CA ALA A 226 1.79 -4.34 -9.37
C ALA A 226 2.01 -2.85 -9.10
N ILE A 227 2.98 -2.51 -8.25
CA ILE A 227 3.36 -1.12 -7.93
C ILE A 227 3.85 -0.38 -9.18
N ILE A 228 4.77 -0.98 -9.93
CA ILE A 228 5.32 -0.39 -11.16
C ILE A 228 4.22 -0.22 -12.21
N SER A 229 3.41 -1.27 -12.43
CA SER A 229 2.29 -1.26 -13.36
C SER A 229 1.24 -0.21 -13.00
N ALA A 230 0.98 0.03 -11.71
CA ALA A 230 0.01 1.04 -11.29
C ALA A 230 0.49 2.46 -11.63
N GLY A 231 1.78 2.75 -11.40
CA GLY A 231 2.41 4.00 -11.82
C GLY A 231 2.39 4.19 -13.33
N LEU A 232 2.72 3.14 -14.08
CA LEU A 232 2.70 3.14 -15.55
C LEU A 232 1.30 3.37 -16.11
N VAL A 233 0.32 2.56 -15.70
CA VAL A 233 -1.08 2.65 -16.18
C VAL A 233 -1.66 4.03 -15.86
N SER A 234 -1.46 4.53 -14.64
CA SER A 234 -1.91 5.86 -14.26
C SER A 234 -1.38 6.95 -15.20
N LYS A 235 -0.11 6.84 -15.58
CA LYS A 235 0.55 7.85 -16.40
C LYS A 235 0.23 7.73 -17.88
N ILE A 236 0.28 6.52 -18.44
CA ILE A 236 -0.02 6.23 -19.85
C ILE A 236 -1.44 6.69 -20.19
N PHE A 237 -2.40 6.44 -19.29
CA PHE A 237 -3.79 6.80 -19.51
C PHE A 237 -4.19 8.12 -18.84
N MET A 238 -3.23 8.99 -18.46
CA MET A 238 -3.52 10.23 -17.74
C MET A 238 -4.51 11.16 -18.47
N THR A 239 -4.39 11.26 -19.80
CA THR A 239 -5.27 12.11 -20.64
C THR A 239 -6.41 11.33 -21.30
N SER A 240 -6.56 10.04 -20.99
CA SER A 240 -7.54 9.17 -21.63
C SER A 240 -8.93 9.33 -21.00
N LYS A 241 -9.98 9.23 -21.83
CA LYS A 241 -11.38 9.17 -21.37
C LYS A 241 -11.70 7.98 -20.45
N TYR A 242 -10.81 6.99 -20.40
CA TYR A 242 -10.94 5.80 -19.55
C TYR A 242 -10.38 6.00 -18.13
N ASN A 243 -9.81 7.18 -17.85
CA ASN A 243 -9.30 7.57 -16.55
C ASN A 243 -10.33 8.44 -15.82
N GLY A 244 -10.72 8.01 -14.63
CA GLY A 244 -11.65 8.72 -13.75
C GLY A 244 -10.97 9.75 -12.85
N HIS A 245 -9.65 9.93 -12.98
CA HIS A 245 -8.85 10.83 -12.15
C HIS A 245 -9.03 10.56 -10.66
N GLY A 246 -9.18 9.28 -10.31
CA GLY A 246 -9.46 8.82 -8.96
C GLY A 246 -10.95 8.63 -8.64
N GLU A 247 -11.89 8.99 -9.51
CA GLU A 247 -13.28 8.58 -9.33
C GLU A 247 -13.49 7.17 -9.91
N LEU A 248 -14.03 6.25 -9.10
CA LEU A 248 -14.28 4.88 -9.54
C LEU A 248 -15.50 4.78 -10.47
N LEU A 249 -16.51 5.63 -10.25
CA LEU A 249 -17.77 5.66 -11.00
C LEU A 249 -17.82 6.88 -11.93
N HIS A 250 -18.47 6.72 -13.09
CA HIS A 250 -18.77 7.85 -13.98
C HIS A 250 -19.74 8.83 -13.32
N SER A 251 -19.28 10.06 -13.09
CA SER A 251 -20.01 11.12 -12.37
C SER A 251 -21.25 11.68 -13.10
N LYS A 252 -21.69 11.09 -14.22
CA LYS A 252 -22.88 11.55 -14.97
C LYS A 252 -24.20 11.44 -14.16
N ASN A 253 -24.19 10.78 -13.01
CA ASN A 253 -25.35 10.66 -12.11
C ASN A 253 -25.17 11.39 -10.76
N SER A 254 -24.11 12.19 -10.59
CA SER A 254 -23.79 12.82 -9.30
C SER A 254 -23.64 14.33 -9.48
N SER A 255 -24.78 15.03 -9.50
CA SER A 255 -24.89 16.42 -9.04
C SER A 255 -24.68 16.53 -7.52
N GLU A 256 -23.71 15.82 -6.98
CA GLU A 256 -23.40 15.81 -5.56
C GLU A 256 -22.26 16.79 -5.29
N LYS A 257 -22.56 17.76 -4.41
CA LYS A 257 -21.67 18.83 -3.97
C LYS A 257 -20.27 18.30 -3.72
N VAL A 258 -19.28 18.94 -4.34
CA VAL A 258 -17.85 18.79 -3.99
C VAL A 258 -17.74 18.74 -2.48
N ALA A 259 -17.22 17.63 -1.94
CA ALA A 259 -17.07 17.44 -0.51
C ALA A 259 -16.39 18.68 0.08
N LYS A 260 -17.07 19.35 1.01
CA LYS A 260 -16.59 20.59 1.62
C LYS A 260 -15.20 20.33 2.20
N GLU A 261 -14.21 21.15 1.83
CA GLU A 261 -12.90 21.05 2.47
C GLU A 261 -13.06 21.34 3.96
N LEU A 262 -12.78 20.32 4.78
CA LEU A 262 -12.86 20.41 6.22
C LEU A 262 -11.70 21.25 6.73
N LYS A 263 -12.00 22.29 7.52
CA LYS A 263 -10.97 23.08 8.19
C LYS A 263 -10.29 22.21 9.24
N PRO A 264 -8.95 22.18 9.32
CA PRO A 264 -8.25 21.43 10.34
C PRO A 264 -8.65 21.89 11.75
N ASP A 265 -9.10 20.94 12.57
CA ASP A 265 -9.34 21.14 14.01
C ASP A 265 -8.65 20.03 14.81
N TYR A 266 -7.80 20.41 15.76
CA TYR A 266 -6.94 19.47 16.50
C TYR A 266 -7.74 18.56 17.45
N ILE A 267 -8.77 19.08 18.10
CA ILE A 267 -9.60 18.28 19.02
C ILE A 267 -10.46 17.31 18.22
N GLN A 268 -11.03 17.77 17.11
CA GLN A 268 -11.82 16.93 16.20
C GLN A 268 -10.97 15.84 15.55
N MET A 269 -9.69 16.11 15.22
CA MET A 269 -8.74 15.07 14.81
C MET A 269 -8.51 14.03 15.91
N GLY A 270 -8.38 14.46 17.17
CA GLY A 270 -8.26 13.55 18.32
C GLY A 270 -9.49 12.65 18.48
N VAL A 271 -10.69 13.20 18.28
CA VAL A 271 -11.94 12.42 18.23
C VAL A 271 -11.89 11.41 17.07
N GLY A 272 -11.43 11.84 15.90
CA GLY A 272 -11.26 10.96 14.73
C GLY A 272 -10.35 9.77 15.00
N LEU A 273 -9.21 10.00 15.69
CA LEU A 273 -8.29 8.94 16.13
C LEU A 273 -9.01 7.90 16.99
N VAL A 274 -9.73 8.34 18.03
CA VAL A 274 -10.42 7.44 18.96
C VAL A 274 -11.47 6.60 18.22
N ILE A 275 -12.23 7.21 17.31
CA ILE A 275 -13.25 6.49 16.52
C ILE A 275 -12.60 5.49 15.56
N SER A 276 -11.55 5.88 14.85
CA SER A 276 -10.82 4.97 13.94
C SER A 276 -10.25 3.75 14.67
N VAL A 277 -9.63 3.95 15.84
CA VAL A 277 -9.11 2.83 16.65
C VAL A 277 -10.26 2.00 17.24
N SER A 278 -11.38 2.61 17.60
CA SER A 278 -12.57 1.88 18.07
C SER A 278 -13.12 0.94 16.98
N PHE A 279 -13.18 1.38 15.73
CA PHE A 279 -13.52 0.52 14.60
C PHE A 279 -12.54 -0.64 14.43
N PHE A 280 -11.24 -0.38 14.59
CA PHE A 280 -10.23 -1.41 14.53
C PHE A 280 -10.46 -2.49 15.59
N VAL A 281 -10.58 -2.09 16.86
CA VAL A 281 -10.84 -2.99 17.98
C VAL A 281 -12.12 -3.78 17.75
N PHE A 282 -13.21 -3.12 17.36
CA PHE A 282 -14.47 -3.80 17.07
C PHE A 282 -14.34 -4.85 15.94
N GLY A 283 -13.59 -4.53 14.88
CA GLY A 283 -13.29 -5.48 13.81
C GLY A 283 -12.47 -6.68 14.28
N THR A 284 -11.51 -6.47 15.20
CA THR A 284 -10.76 -7.59 15.81
C THR A 284 -11.64 -8.46 16.71
N MET A 285 -12.60 -7.87 17.43
CA MET A 285 -13.58 -8.64 18.22
C MET A 285 -14.45 -9.52 17.31
N LEU A 286 -14.92 -8.99 16.18
CA LEU A 286 -15.66 -9.79 15.20
C LEU A 286 -14.81 -10.89 14.57
N SER A 287 -13.54 -10.62 14.29
CA SER A 287 -12.60 -11.62 13.78
C SER A 287 -12.33 -12.74 14.79
N ALA A 288 -12.32 -12.45 16.09
CA ALA A 288 -12.22 -13.46 17.13
C ALA A 288 -13.46 -14.40 17.17
N LEU A 289 -14.65 -13.88 16.84
CA LEU A 289 -15.88 -14.68 16.72
C LEU A 289 -15.91 -15.52 15.44
N PHE A 290 -15.29 -15.02 14.35
CA PHE A 290 -15.23 -15.68 13.04
C PHE A 290 -13.77 -15.75 12.54
N PRO A 291 -12.95 -16.69 13.05
CA PRO A 291 -11.50 -16.70 12.81
C PRO A 291 -11.07 -16.81 11.34
N ASN A 292 -11.94 -17.30 10.47
CA ASN A 292 -11.67 -17.46 9.04
C ASN A 292 -11.69 -16.14 8.26
N ILE A 293 -12.22 -15.06 8.85
CA ILE A 293 -12.35 -13.76 8.20
C ILE A 293 -11.39 -12.77 8.88
N ASN A 294 -10.56 -12.13 8.05
CA ASN A 294 -9.57 -11.16 8.52
C ASN A 294 -10.25 -9.92 9.16
N ALA A 295 -9.70 -9.42 10.27
CA ALA A 295 -10.19 -8.24 10.98
C ALA A 295 -10.42 -7.02 10.07
N TYR A 296 -9.55 -6.75 9.09
CA TYR A 296 -9.73 -5.63 8.16
C TYR A 296 -10.99 -5.76 7.30
N ALA A 297 -11.40 -6.98 6.95
CA ALA A 297 -12.66 -7.18 6.23
C ALA A 297 -13.85 -6.75 7.12
N PHE A 298 -13.85 -7.14 8.40
CA PHE A 298 -14.86 -6.70 9.35
C PHE A 298 -14.84 -5.19 9.57
N ILE A 299 -13.66 -4.57 9.75
CA ILE A 299 -13.52 -3.11 9.87
C ILE A 299 -14.22 -2.40 8.69
N ILE A 300 -13.92 -2.83 7.45
CA ILE A 300 -14.51 -2.24 6.24
C ILE A 300 -16.02 -2.44 6.23
N LEU A 301 -16.49 -3.68 6.44
CA LEU A 301 -17.92 -4.00 6.42
C LEU A 301 -18.69 -3.22 7.48
N THR A 302 -18.15 -3.10 8.69
CA THR A 302 -18.77 -2.29 9.76
C THR A 302 -18.82 -0.82 9.38
N ILE A 303 -17.72 -0.22 8.89
CA ILE A 303 -17.71 1.20 8.50
C ILE A 303 -18.69 1.45 7.34
N VAL A 304 -18.71 0.56 6.33
CA VAL A 304 -19.66 0.64 5.21
C VAL A 304 -21.09 0.53 5.70
N LEU A 305 -21.39 -0.42 6.61
CA LEU A 305 -22.72 -0.61 7.17
C LEU A 305 -23.17 0.62 7.96
N ILE A 306 -22.32 1.14 8.86
CA ILE A 306 -22.61 2.34 9.63
C ILE A 306 -22.87 3.54 8.72
N LYS A 307 -22.05 3.72 7.67
CA LYS A 307 -22.24 4.78 6.69
C LYS A 307 -23.54 4.60 5.89
N ALA A 308 -23.84 3.38 5.45
CA ALA A 308 -25.02 3.05 4.66
C ALA A 308 -26.33 3.28 5.44
N LEU A 309 -26.36 2.81 6.70
CA LEU A 309 -27.48 3.00 7.61
C LEU A 309 -27.57 4.44 8.15
N GLY A 310 -26.45 5.18 8.10
CA GLY A 310 -26.42 6.56 8.55
C GLY A 310 -26.40 6.72 10.06
N LEU A 311 -25.81 5.76 10.77
CA LEU A 311 -25.82 5.70 12.22
C LEU A 311 -24.85 6.69 12.86
N LEU A 312 -23.80 7.13 12.13
CA LEU A 312 -22.78 8.03 12.66
C LEU A 312 -23.13 9.50 12.35
N PRO A 313 -23.27 10.37 13.38
CA PRO A 313 -23.47 11.80 13.18
C PRO A 313 -22.36 12.46 12.36
N VAL A 314 -22.72 13.51 11.59
CA VAL A 314 -21.81 14.20 10.65
C VAL A 314 -20.53 14.69 11.32
N TYR A 315 -20.61 15.23 12.54
CA TYR A 315 -19.42 15.68 13.29
C TYR A 315 -18.36 14.58 13.43
N TYR A 316 -18.78 13.34 13.70
CA TYR A 316 -17.89 12.20 13.86
C TYR A 316 -17.39 11.66 12.52
N GLU A 317 -18.22 11.72 11.46
CA GLU A 317 -17.76 11.44 10.10
C GLU A 317 -16.62 12.40 9.71
N GLU A 318 -16.81 13.71 9.91
CA GLU A 318 -15.81 14.74 9.64
C GLU A 318 -14.54 14.57 10.49
N SER A 319 -14.70 14.15 11.74
CA SER A 319 -13.59 13.83 12.65
C SER A 319 -12.69 12.73 12.10
N VAL A 320 -13.29 11.61 11.68
CA VAL A 320 -12.56 10.48 11.08
C VAL A 320 -11.91 10.90 9.76
N ILE A 321 -12.58 11.73 8.96
CA ILE A 321 -12.03 12.26 7.71
C ILE A 321 -10.78 13.10 7.98
N MET A 322 -10.81 14.03 8.94
CA MET A 322 -9.68 14.89 9.28
C MET A 322 -8.49 14.09 9.81
N PHE A 323 -8.73 13.17 10.75
CA PHE A 323 -7.67 12.32 11.28
C PHE A 323 -7.01 11.47 10.19
N GLY A 324 -7.80 10.82 9.33
CA GLY A 324 -7.21 10.04 8.22
C GLY A 324 -6.42 10.90 7.24
N GLN A 325 -6.86 12.13 6.94
CA GLN A 325 -6.09 13.05 6.12
C GLN A 325 -4.75 13.46 6.77
N LEU A 326 -4.73 13.67 8.09
CA LEU A 326 -3.50 13.95 8.83
C LEU A 326 -2.50 12.80 8.66
N VAL A 327 -2.95 11.56 8.89
CA VAL A 327 -2.09 10.37 8.79
C VAL A 327 -1.56 10.20 7.37
N VAL A 328 -2.43 10.30 6.36
CA VAL A 328 -2.04 10.07 4.96
C VAL A 328 -1.11 11.17 4.45
N LYS A 329 -1.41 12.44 4.70
CA LYS A 329 -0.59 13.54 4.18
C LYS A 329 0.82 13.56 4.76
N ASN A 330 0.99 13.14 6.02
CA ASN A 330 2.28 13.24 6.70
C ASN A 330 3.05 11.92 6.72
N MET A 331 2.38 10.78 6.84
CA MET A 331 3.03 9.50 7.14
C MET A 331 3.15 8.55 5.94
N THR A 332 2.61 8.90 4.77
CA THR A 332 2.68 8.00 3.59
C THR A 332 4.14 7.73 3.20
N HIS A 333 4.99 8.74 3.14
CA HIS A 333 6.40 8.56 2.78
C HIS A 333 7.14 7.66 3.78
N ALA A 334 6.87 7.85 5.07
CA ALA A 334 7.42 7.04 6.16
C ALA A 334 6.97 5.58 6.06
N LEU A 335 5.68 5.36 5.75
CA LEU A 335 5.14 4.02 5.54
C LEU A 335 5.79 3.33 4.33
N LEU A 336 5.97 4.04 3.21
CA LEU A 336 6.61 3.50 2.01
C LEU A 336 8.07 3.11 2.27
N ALA A 337 8.81 3.92 3.03
CA ALA A 337 10.16 3.57 3.50
C ALA A 337 10.13 2.33 4.40
N GLY A 338 9.14 2.25 5.31
CA GLY A 338 8.95 1.11 6.19
C GLY A 338 8.65 -0.19 5.44
N VAL A 339 7.81 -0.12 4.40
CA VAL A 339 7.51 -1.25 3.51
C VAL A 339 8.78 -1.75 2.82
N GLY A 340 9.59 -0.85 2.24
CA GLY A 340 10.83 -1.27 1.60
C GLY A 340 11.88 -1.82 2.57
N LEU A 341 12.02 -1.22 3.76
CA LEU A 341 12.95 -1.69 4.79
C LEU A 341 12.57 -3.07 5.38
N SER A 342 11.28 -3.31 5.62
CA SER A 342 10.83 -4.45 6.44
C SER A 342 10.18 -5.59 5.67
N LEU A 343 9.66 -5.34 4.46
CA LEU A 343 8.82 -6.32 3.73
C LEU A 343 9.41 -6.78 2.41
N LEU A 344 10.34 -6.03 1.81
CA LEU A 344 10.96 -6.42 0.54
C LEU A 344 12.32 -7.08 0.77
N ASN A 345 12.33 -8.41 0.78
CA ASN A 345 13.57 -9.18 0.79
C ASN A 345 14.05 -9.47 -0.63
N ILE A 346 14.93 -8.61 -1.16
CA ILE A 346 15.47 -8.74 -2.52
C ILE A 346 16.33 -10.00 -2.65
N LYS A 347 17.07 -10.41 -1.60
CA LYS A 347 17.90 -11.63 -1.66
C LYS A 347 17.06 -12.88 -1.88
N LEU A 348 15.96 -13.00 -1.14
CA LEU A 348 15.01 -14.10 -1.30
C LEU A 348 14.36 -14.09 -2.69
N LEU A 349 13.99 -12.90 -3.17
CA LEU A 349 13.44 -12.73 -4.52
C LEU A 349 14.45 -13.18 -5.59
N LEU A 350 15.69 -12.71 -5.53
CA LEU A 350 16.74 -13.07 -6.48
C LEU A 350 17.02 -14.58 -6.50
N SER A 351 16.97 -15.23 -5.34
CA SER A 351 17.19 -16.68 -5.24
C SER A 351 16.07 -17.52 -5.88
N ALA A 352 14.89 -16.94 -6.09
CA ALA A 352 13.74 -17.60 -6.67
C ALA A 352 13.47 -17.21 -8.13
N LEU A 353 14.28 -16.31 -8.72
CA LEU A 353 14.11 -15.88 -10.10
C LEU A 353 14.51 -17.00 -11.07
N SER A 354 13.50 -17.64 -11.66
CA SER A 354 13.62 -18.40 -12.90
C SER A 354 12.92 -17.64 -14.04
N TRP A 355 13.27 -17.95 -15.29
CA TRP A 355 12.58 -17.33 -16.43
C TRP A 355 11.08 -17.70 -16.44
N GLN A 356 10.73 -18.94 -16.07
CA GLN A 356 9.33 -19.38 -15.96
C GLN A 356 8.58 -18.59 -14.90
N PHE A 357 9.18 -18.44 -13.71
CA PHE A 357 8.60 -17.67 -12.60
C PHE A 357 8.31 -16.22 -13.03
N VAL A 358 9.27 -15.58 -13.71
CA VAL A 358 9.10 -14.21 -14.20
C VAL A 358 7.95 -14.12 -15.20
N VAL A 359 7.89 -15.04 -16.17
CA VAL A 359 6.82 -15.10 -17.17
C VAL A 359 5.45 -15.27 -16.51
N LEU A 360 5.31 -16.17 -15.54
CA LEU A 360 4.04 -16.40 -14.84
C LEU A 360 3.58 -15.18 -14.03
N CYS A 361 4.49 -14.49 -13.34
CA CYS A 361 4.17 -13.29 -12.59
C CYS A 361 3.77 -12.12 -13.52
N VAL A 362 4.48 -11.94 -14.64
CA VAL A 362 4.15 -10.92 -15.65
C VAL A 362 2.78 -11.24 -16.29
N THR A 363 2.52 -12.50 -16.62
CA THR A 363 1.22 -12.97 -17.13
C THR A 363 0.11 -12.64 -16.14
N SER A 364 0.31 -12.89 -14.84
CA SER A 364 -0.66 -12.56 -13.80
C SER A 364 -1.04 -11.07 -13.83
N ILE A 365 -0.04 -10.18 -13.91
CA ILE A 365 -0.24 -8.73 -13.93
C ILE A 365 -0.95 -8.27 -15.22
N ILE A 366 -0.58 -8.81 -16.37
CA ILE A 366 -1.20 -8.46 -17.66
C ILE A 366 -2.67 -8.91 -17.67
N ILE A 367 -2.93 -10.18 -17.33
CA ILE A 367 -4.28 -10.75 -17.38
C ILE A 367 -5.20 -10.03 -16.40
N ILE A 368 -4.76 -9.82 -15.15
CA ILE A 368 -5.62 -9.16 -14.16
C ILE A 368 -5.91 -7.71 -14.54
N SER A 369 -4.95 -7.01 -15.16
CA SER A 369 -5.14 -5.65 -15.66
C SER A 369 -6.14 -5.61 -16.82
N LEU A 370 -5.98 -6.48 -17.82
CA LEU A 370 -6.91 -6.52 -18.96
C LEU A 370 -8.32 -6.94 -18.53
N ALA A 371 -8.43 -7.95 -17.67
CA ALA A 371 -9.72 -8.43 -17.16
C ALA A 371 -10.44 -7.34 -16.35
N SER A 372 -9.75 -6.70 -15.40
CA SER A 372 -10.34 -5.64 -14.58
C SER A 372 -10.67 -4.37 -15.39
N ALA A 373 -9.88 -4.03 -16.42
CA ALA A 373 -10.22 -2.93 -17.33
C ALA A 373 -11.52 -3.20 -18.11
N PHE A 374 -11.62 -4.40 -18.70
CA PHE A 374 -12.77 -4.80 -19.50
C PHE A 374 -14.03 -4.93 -18.64
N LEU A 375 -13.95 -5.68 -17.54
CA LEU A 375 -15.04 -5.87 -16.60
C LEU A 375 -15.43 -4.55 -15.94
N GLY A 376 -14.45 -3.73 -15.53
CA GLY A 376 -14.70 -2.40 -14.98
C GLY A 376 -15.59 -1.57 -15.90
N LYS A 377 -15.23 -1.51 -17.20
CA LYS A 377 -16.05 -0.84 -18.21
C LYS A 377 -17.47 -1.41 -18.30
N MET A 378 -17.59 -2.74 -18.31
CA MET A 378 -18.87 -3.45 -18.41
C MET A 378 -19.79 -3.17 -17.21
N PHE A 379 -19.22 -3.10 -16.01
CA PHE A 379 -19.93 -2.77 -14.77
C PHE A 379 -20.07 -1.26 -14.52
N GLY A 380 -19.70 -0.42 -15.50
CA GLY A 380 -19.88 1.04 -15.45
C GLY A 380 -18.89 1.77 -14.53
N LEU A 381 -17.72 1.19 -14.30
CA LEU A 381 -16.57 1.80 -13.62
C LEU A 381 -15.58 2.36 -14.64
N TYR A 382 -14.75 3.31 -14.22
CA TYR A 382 -13.62 3.74 -15.03
C TYR A 382 -12.60 2.60 -15.18
N PRO A 383 -12.17 2.25 -16.41
CA PRO A 383 -11.24 1.15 -16.63
C PRO A 383 -9.90 1.32 -15.90
N VAL A 384 -9.32 2.52 -15.89
CA VAL A 384 -8.01 2.75 -15.24
C VAL A 384 -8.10 2.55 -13.74
N GLU A 385 -9.12 3.10 -13.09
CA GLU A 385 -9.37 2.92 -11.67
C GLU A 385 -9.67 1.46 -11.34
N SER A 386 -10.37 0.75 -12.22
CA SER A 386 -10.63 -0.69 -12.07
C SER A 386 -9.35 -1.52 -12.16
N VAL A 387 -8.45 -1.20 -13.11
CA VAL A 387 -7.11 -1.83 -13.20
C VAL A 387 -6.35 -1.67 -11.90
N ILE A 388 -6.32 -0.46 -11.35
CA ILE A 388 -5.52 -0.15 -10.16
C ILE A 388 -6.13 -0.79 -8.91
N THR A 389 -7.46 -0.71 -8.73
CA THR A 389 -8.14 -1.09 -7.49
C THR A 389 -8.66 -2.53 -7.46
N ALA A 390 -9.25 -3.02 -8.57
CA ALA A 390 -9.80 -4.37 -8.67
C ALA A 390 -8.81 -5.37 -9.32
N GLY A 391 -7.75 -4.86 -9.94
CA GLY A 391 -6.68 -5.66 -10.54
C GLY A 391 -5.41 -5.65 -9.69
N LEU A 392 -4.55 -4.65 -9.92
CA LEU A 392 -3.22 -4.56 -9.35
C LEU A 392 -3.19 -4.61 -7.82
N ALA A 393 -4.12 -3.92 -7.15
CA ALA A 393 -4.27 -4.02 -5.69
C ALA A 393 -4.63 -5.44 -5.22
N ASN A 394 -5.49 -6.16 -5.94
CA ASN A 394 -5.81 -7.56 -5.64
C ASN A 394 -4.67 -8.52 -6.00
N ASN A 395 -3.67 -8.06 -6.75
CA ASN A 395 -2.47 -8.80 -7.13
C ASN A 395 -1.21 -8.25 -6.44
N SER A 396 -1.37 -7.74 -5.22
CA SER A 396 -0.31 -7.09 -4.44
C SER A 396 -0.22 -7.67 -3.02
N MET A 397 0.78 -7.24 -2.24
CA MET A 397 1.09 -7.73 -0.89
C MET A 397 0.08 -7.26 0.17
N GLY A 398 -1.21 -7.51 -0.03
CA GLY A 398 -2.25 -7.20 0.93
C GLY A 398 -2.34 -5.70 1.23
N GLY A 399 -2.48 -5.37 2.51
CA GLY A 399 -2.67 -3.99 2.93
C GLY A 399 -1.50 -3.05 2.61
N THR A 400 -0.26 -3.53 2.72
CA THR A 400 0.94 -2.75 2.37
C THR A 400 1.07 -2.56 0.87
N GLY A 401 0.82 -3.62 0.10
CA GLY A 401 0.79 -3.57 -1.36
C GLY A 401 -0.24 -2.59 -1.88
N ASN A 402 -1.46 -2.62 -1.33
CA ASN A 402 -2.53 -1.68 -1.67
C ASN A 402 -2.12 -0.21 -1.47
N VAL A 403 -1.49 0.11 -0.34
CA VAL A 403 -0.98 1.46 -0.08
C VAL A 403 0.08 1.84 -1.11
N ALA A 404 1.02 0.94 -1.40
CA ALA A 404 2.08 1.21 -2.37
C ALA A 404 1.55 1.39 -3.81
N VAL A 405 0.62 0.53 -4.25
CA VAL A 405 -0.06 0.59 -5.56
C VAL A 405 -0.82 1.89 -5.73
N LEU A 406 -1.58 2.31 -4.71
CA LEU A 406 -2.36 3.55 -4.75
C LEU A 406 -1.46 4.79 -4.61
N ALA A 407 -0.38 4.72 -3.84
CA ALA A 407 0.59 5.80 -3.75
C ALA A 407 1.36 5.98 -5.07
N ALA A 408 1.74 4.90 -5.76
CA ALA A 408 2.41 4.96 -7.05
C ALA A 408 1.52 5.52 -8.17
N SER A 409 0.19 5.38 -8.02
CA SER A 409 -0.81 5.84 -8.97
C SER A 409 -1.56 7.10 -8.54
N ASN A 410 -1.18 7.75 -7.43
CA ASN A 410 -1.85 8.94 -6.87
C ASN A 410 -3.37 8.76 -6.65
N ARG A 411 -3.80 7.60 -6.13
CA ARG A 411 -5.22 7.24 -5.91
C ARG A 411 -5.52 6.76 -4.48
N MET A 412 -4.82 7.32 -3.49
CA MET A 412 -4.92 6.90 -2.09
C MET A 412 -6.34 6.90 -1.51
N HIS A 413 -7.25 7.73 -2.02
CA HIS A 413 -8.65 7.77 -1.61
C HIS A 413 -9.48 6.55 -2.05
N LEU A 414 -8.97 5.72 -2.98
CA LEU A 414 -9.63 4.47 -3.41
C LEU A 414 -9.25 3.24 -2.56
N ILE A 415 -8.48 3.44 -1.50
CA ILE A 415 -8.02 2.39 -0.59
C ILE A 415 -9.14 1.51 -0.02
N ALA A 416 -10.31 2.06 0.27
CA ALA A 416 -11.42 1.28 0.81
C ALA A 416 -11.83 0.18 -0.18
N PHE A 417 -11.90 0.50 -1.47
CA PHE A 417 -12.19 -0.47 -2.52
C PHE A 417 -11.04 -1.46 -2.69
N ALA A 418 -9.79 -0.97 -2.76
CA ALA A 418 -8.61 -1.84 -2.87
C ALA A 418 -8.52 -2.84 -1.70
N GLN A 419 -8.75 -2.39 -0.46
CA GLN A 419 -8.76 -3.26 0.72
C GLN A 419 -9.97 -4.19 0.73
N MET A 420 -11.14 -3.71 0.31
CA MET A 420 -12.34 -4.55 0.23
C MET A 420 -12.14 -5.71 -0.75
N GLY A 421 -11.64 -5.42 -1.97
CA GLY A 421 -11.31 -6.42 -2.98
C GLY A 421 -10.23 -7.38 -2.47
N ASN A 422 -9.13 -6.85 -1.95
CA ASN A 422 -7.98 -7.66 -1.54
C ASN A 422 -8.27 -8.54 -0.31
N ARG A 423 -8.96 -8.04 0.71
CA ARG A 423 -9.23 -8.80 1.95
C ARG A 423 -10.31 -9.85 1.78
N ILE A 424 -11.41 -9.49 1.10
CA ILE A 424 -12.49 -10.45 0.83
C ILE A 424 -12.03 -11.45 -0.25
N GLY A 425 -11.35 -10.97 -1.29
CA GLY A 425 -10.77 -11.81 -2.34
C GLY A 425 -9.70 -12.75 -1.81
N GLY A 426 -8.83 -12.29 -0.90
CA GLY A 426 -7.83 -13.14 -0.24
C GLY A 426 -8.45 -14.28 0.55
N ALA A 427 -9.52 -14.01 1.31
CA ALA A 427 -10.28 -15.06 2.00
C ALA A 427 -10.90 -16.07 1.02
N LEU A 428 -11.45 -15.59 -0.10
CA LEU A 428 -11.97 -16.45 -1.17
C LEU A 428 -10.86 -17.33 -1.78
N VAL A 429 -9.67 -16.76 -2.01
CA VAL A 429 -8.49 -17.48 -2.50
C VAL A 429 -8.08 -18.61 -1.54
N LEU A 430 -8.12 -18.39 -0.22
CA LEU A 430 -7.83 -19.44 0.77
C LEU A 430 -8.86 -20.58 0.71
N VAL A 431 -10.15 -20.26 0.58
CA VAL A 431 -11.22 -21.27 0.42
C VAL A 431 -11.00 -22.08 -0.86
N ILE A 432 -10.76 -21.41 -1.99
CA ILE A 432 -10.49 -22.06 -3.28
C ILE A 432 -9.24 -22.93 -3.19
N ALA A 433 -8.17 -22.46 -2.54
CA ALA A 433 -6.95 -23.23 -2.35
C ALA A 433 -7.19 -24.51 -1.54
N GLY A 434 -7.97 -24.43 -0.45
CA GLY A 434 -8.35 -25.61 0.33
C GLY A 434 -9.14 -26.63 -0.48
N ILE A 435 -10.10 -26.16 -1.28
CA ILE A 435 -10.87 -27.01 -2.18
C ILE A 435 -9.95 -27.67 -3.23
N LEU A 436 -9.12 -26.89 -3.93
CA LEU A 436 -8.24 -27.40 -4.99
C LEU A 436 -7.30 -28.49 -4.47
N VAL A 437 -6.68 -28.23 -3.33
CA VAL A 437 -5.71 -29.15 -2.78
C VAL A 437 -6.37 -30.43 -2.23
N SER A 438 -7.64 -30.39 -1.83
CA SER A 438 -8.39 -31.60 -1.49
C SER A 438 -8.58 -32.56 -2.67
N PHE A 439 -8.62 -32.04 -3.91
CA PHE A 439 -8.68 -32.85 -5.13
C PHE A 439 -7.31 -33.37 -5.61
N MET A 440 -6.23 -32.87 -5.03
CA MET A 440 -4.86 -33.27 -5.38
C MET A 440 -4.24 -34.26 -4.38
N ARG A 441 -5.04 -34.75 -3.43
CA ARG A 441 -4.66 -35.77 -2.46
C ARG A 441 -4.71 -37.17 -3.04
#